data_AF-A0A832J498-F1
#
_entry.id   AF-A0A832J498-F1
#
_cell.length_a   1.000
_cell.length_b   1.000
_cell.length_c   1.000
_cell.angle_alpha   90.00
_cell.angle_beta   90.00
_cell.angle_gamma   90.00
#
_symmetry.space_group_name_H-M   'P 1'
#
loop_
_entity.id
_entity.type
_entity.pdbx_description
1 polymer ?
#
loop_
_entity_poly.entity_id
_entity_poly.type
_entity_poly.pdbx_seq_one_letter_code
_entity_poly.pdbx_strand_id
1 'polypeptide(L)'
;MDQSLVFDLDLINRYDKSGPRYTSYPTAVQFHEEFGEAEYRKIAQQTNADKPPLSLYFHIPFCDTVCFYCACNKIATKDRSKAQPYLDR
;
A
#
# COMPACT_ATOMS: atom_id res chain seq x y z
N MET A 1 7.00 22.15 -20.56
CA MET A 1 8.11 21.83 -19.67
C MET A 1 8.98 20.83 -20.40
N ASP A 2 10.17 21.26 -20.82
CA ASP A 2 11.18 20.35 -21.36
C ASP A 2 11.65 19.47 -20.19
N GLN A 3 11.23 18.21 -20.17
CA GLN A 3 11.70 17.22 -19.20
C GLN A 3 12.94 16.53 -19.77
N SER A 4 14.01 17.29 -19.99
CA SER A 4 15.32 16.71 -20.27
C SER A 4 15.87 16.12 -18.98
N LEU A 5 15.85 14.79 -18.89
CA LEU A 5 16.48 14.05 -17.80
C LEU A 5 18.00 14.16 -17.94
N VAL A 6 18.65 14.84 -17.00
CA VAL A 6 20.12 14.88 -16.91
C VAL A 6 20.59 13.74 -16.03
N PHE A 7 21.41 12.85 -16.60
CA PHE A 7 22.01 11.74 -15.85
C PHE A 7 23.30 12.21 -15.17
N ASP A 8 23.21 12.51 -13.88
CA ASP A 8 24.33 12.95 -13.05
C ASP A 8 24.71 11.86 -12.04
N LEU A 9 25.80 11.15 -12.32
CA LEU A 9 26.29 10.05 -11.48
C LEU A 9 26.74 10.51 -10.10
N ASP A 10 27.32 11.70 -9.98
CA ASP A 10 27.83 12.21 -8.71
C ASP A 10 26.65 12.55 -7.78
N LEU A 11 25.58 13.13 -8.34
CA LEU A 11 24.35 13.41 -7.61
C LEU A 11 23.67 12.12 -7.15
N ILE A 12 23.56 11.12 -8.01
CA ILE A 12 22.98 9.81 -7.67
C ILE A 12 23.76 9.17 -6.53
N ASN A 13 25.10 9.08 -6.65
CA ASN A 13 25.95 8.49 -5.62
C ASN A 13 25.88 9.23 -4.27
N ARG A 14 25.65 10.55 -4.30
CA ARG A 14 25.49 11.35 -3.07
C ARG A 14 24.20 11.02 -2.32
N TYR A 15 23.10 10.78 -3.03
CA TYR A 15 21.75 10.62 -2.46
C TYR A 15 21.20 9.18 -2.49
N ASP A 16 21.93 8.21 -3.05
CA ASP A 16 21.62 6.77 -2.94
C ASP A 16 21.82 6.28 -1.49
N LYS A 17 20.82 6.60 -0.67
CA LYS A 17 20.75 6.31 0.76
C LYS A 17 19.37 5.74 1.07
N SER A 18 19.28 4.93 2.12
CA SER A 18 17.99 4.49 2.64
C SER A 18 17.15 5.69 3.07
N GLY A 19 16.00 5.87 2.43
CA GLY A 19 15.05 6.94 2.70
C GLY A 19 13.64 6.41 2.91
N PRO A 20 12.73 7.22 3.48
CA PRO A 20 11.34 6.85 3.64
C PRO A 20 10.70 6.67 2.26
N ARG A 21 9.91 5.59 2.12
CA ARG A 21 9.11 5.38 0.92
C ARG A 21 7.84 6.25 1.03
N TYR A 22 7.76 7.29 0.21
CA TYR A 22 6.59 8.17 0.16
C TYR A 22 5.44 7.54 -0.64
N THR A 23 4.75 6.58 -0.04
CA THR A 23 3.56 5.93 -0.64
C THR A 23 2.26 6.68 -0.36
N SER A 24 2.23 7.48 0.71
CA SER A 24 1.11 8.31 1.14
C SER A 24 1.61 9.47 2.01
N TYR A 25 0.78 10.48 2.21
CA TYR A 25 1.01 11.55 3.16
C TYR A 25 -0.26 11.85 3.96
N PRO A 26 -0.22 11.79 5.30
CA PRO A 26 0.88 11.30 6.14
C PRO A 26 1.24 9.82 5.87
N THR A 27 2.44 9.41 6.28
CA THR A 27 2.92 8.03 6.10
C THR A 27 2.28 7.07 7.11
N ALA A 28 2.33 5.77 6.84
CA ALA A 28 1.71 4.74 7.70
C ALA A 28 2.25 4.71 9.15
N VAL A 29 3.45 5.24 9.41
CA VAL A 29 3.99 5.41 10.78
C VAL A 29 3.19 6.38 11.64
N GLN A 30 2.28 7.15 11.05
CA GLN A 30 1.37 8.04 11.76
C GLN A 30 0.04 7.37 12.12
N PHE A 31 -0.18 6.10 11.73
CA PHE A 31 -1.39 5.38 12.11
C PHE A 31 -1.36 5.05 13.60
N HIS A 32 -2.49 5.25 14.27
CA HIS A 32 -2.68 4.98 15.70
C HIS A 32 -4.06 4.38 15.96
N GLU A 33 -4.24 3.73 17.10
CA GLU A 33 -5.44 2.95 17.42
C GLU A 33 -6.67 3.82 17.78
N GLU A 34 -6.50 5.11 18.03
CA GLU A 34 -7.61 6.02 18.33
C GLU A 34 -8.54 6.26 17.11
N PHE A 35 -8.10 5.95 15.89
CA PHE A 35 -8.96 6.02 14.71
C PHE A 35 -9.81 4.75 14.59
N GLY A 36 -11.10 4.86 14.92
CA GLY A 36 -12.03 3.74 14.98
C GLY A 36 -13.13 3.76 13.92
N GLU A 37 -14.13 2.91 14.14
CA GLU A 37 -15.30 2.77 13.24
C GLU A 37 -16.10 4.08 13.11
N ALA A 38 -16.28 4.82 14.22
CA ALA A 38 -17.08 6.04 14.24
C ALA A 38 -16.44 7.14 13.37
N GLU A 39 -15.12 7.32 13.48
CA GLU A 39 -14.34 8.24 12.67
C GLU A 39 -14.39 7.85 11.19
N TYR A 40 -14.23 6.56 10.89
CA TYR A 40 -14.32 6.04 9.52
C TYR A 40 -15.68 6.33 8.89
N ARG A 41 -16.80 6.02 9.58
CA ARG A 41 -18.15 6.28 9.07
C ARG A 41 -18.38 7.77 8.80
N LYS A 42 -17.95 8.63 9.72
CA LYS A 42 -18.07 10.09 9.56
C LYS A 42 -17.33 10.58 8.32
N ILE A 43 -16.08 10.16 8.13
CA ILE A 43 -15.26 10.58 6.97
C ILE A 43 -15.85 10.03 5.67
N ALA A 44 -16.25 8.76 5.64
CA ALA A 44 -16.86 8.16 4.45
C ALA A 44 -18.15 8.89 4.03
N GLN A 45 -19.00 9.29 4.98
CA GLN A 45 -20.18 10.11 4.70
C GLN A 45 -19.81 11.48 4.12
N GLN A 46 -18.79 12.14 4.69
CA GLN A 46 -18.32 13.44 4.22
C GLN A 46 -17.75 13.36 2.80
N THR A 47 -16.87 12.39 2.51
CA THR A 47 -16.24 12.24 1.19
C THR A 47 -17.23 11.80 0.11
N ASN A 48 -18.28 11.08 0.49
CA ASN A 48 -19.31 10.63 -0.46
C ASN A 48 -20.34 11.72 -0.81
N ALA A 49 -20.36 12.85 -0.09
CA ALA A 49 -21.31 13.94 -0.34
C ALA A 49 -21.21 14.47 -1.78
N ASP A 50 -19.99 14.56 -2.32
CA ASP A 50 -19.70 15.02 -3.67
C ASP A 50 -19.77 13.90 -4.73
N LYS A 51 -20.19 12.69 -4.33
CA LYS A 51 -20.33 11.49 -5.19
C LYS A 51 -19.10 11.21 -6.09
N PRO A 52 -17.88 11.15 -5.52
CA PRO A 52 -16.68 10.84 -6.30
C PRO A 52 -16.76 9.42 -6.89
N PRO A 53 -16.04 9.12 -7.98
CA PRO A 53 -15.87 7.76 -8.46
C PRO A 53 -15.30 6.85 -7.38
N LEU A 54 -15.81 5.63 -7.28
CA LEU A 54 -15.36 4.64 -6.30
C LEU A 54 -14.23 3.78 -6.87
N SER A 55 -13.12 3.71 -6.14
CA SER A 55 -12.05 2.74 -6.36
C SER A 55 -12.09 1.67 -5.27
N LEU A 56 -11.96 0.39 -5.66
CA LEU A 56 -12.01 -0.74 -4.73
C LEU A 56 -10.66 -1.46 -4.73
N TYR A 57 -10.18 -1.79 -3.53
CA TYR A 57 -8.94 -2.55 -3.31
C TYR A 57 -9.23 -3.83 -2.54
N PHE A 58 -8.71 -4.96 -3.03
CA PHE A 58 -8.81 -6.27 -2.39
C PHE A 58 -7.41 -6.86 -2.26
N HIS A 59 -7.00 -7.22 -1.04
CA HIS A 59 -5.66 -7.74 -0.77
C HIS A 59 -5.60 -9.26 -0.74
N ILE A 60 -5.24 -9.92 -1.84
CA ILE A 60 -5.08 -11.39 -1.88
C ILE A 60 -3.68 -11.78 -1.40
N PRO A 61 -3.53 -12.41 -0.21
CA PRO A 61 -2.21 -12.52 0.40
C PRO A 61 -1.43 -13.77 -0.04
N PHE A 62 -1.97 -14.66 -0.86
CA PHE A 62 -1.37 -15.98 -1.07
C PHE A 62 -0.36 -16.02 -2.23
N CYS A 63 0.81 -16.61 -1.98
CA CYS A 63 1.81 -16.90 -3.01
C CYS A 63 2.24 -18.37 -2.94
N ASP A 64 2.32 -19.05 -4.07
CA ASP A 64 2.75 -20.46 -4.12
C ASP A 64 4.25 -20.64 -3.84
N THR A 65 5.06 -19.66 -4.27
CA THR A 65 6.53 -19.69 -4.20
C THR A 65 7.06 -18.57 -3.32
N VAL A 66 8.14 -18.87 -2.58
CA VAL A 66 8.88 -17.88 -1.79
C VAL A 66 9.88 -17.16 -2.68
N CYS A 67 9.66 -15.87 -2.93
CA CYS A 67 10.67 -14.98 -3.50
C CYS A 67 11.47 -14.31 -2.37
N PHE A 68 12.78 -14.54 -2.31
CA PHE A 68 13.62 -14.01 -1.22
C PHE A 68 13.77 -12.49 -1.20
N TYR A 69 13.49 -11.82 -2.31
CA TYR A 69 13.46 -10.35 -2.38
C TYR A 69 12.12 -9.73 -1.99
N CYS A 70 11.06 -10.52 -1.79
CA CYS A 70 9.71 -10.00 -1.63
C CYS A 70 9.40 -9.61 -0.17
N ALA A 71 9.07 -8.32 0.03
CA ALA A 71 8.68 -7.75 1.32
C ALA A 71 7.17 -7.37 1.40
N CYS A 72 6.35 -7.91 0.50
CA CYS A 72 4.90 -7.65 0.50
C CYS A 72 4.23 -8.30 1.72
N ASN A 73 3.08 -7.76 2.14
CA ASN A 73 2.19 -8.48 3.04
C ASN A 73 1.65 -9.72 2.30
N LYS A 74 2.17 -10.91 2.63
CA LYS A 74 1.81 -12.16 1.97
C LYS A 74 1.96 -13.37 2.88
N ILE A 75 1.32 -14.45 2.49
CA ILE A 75 1.38 -15.80 3.04
C ILE A 75 1.90 -16.71 1.92
N ALA A 76 3.15 -17.19 2.05
CA ALA A 76 3.68 -18.18 1.13
C ALA A 76 3.14 -19.57 1.51
N THR A 77 2.36 -20.20 0.64
CA THR A 77 1.74 -21.50 0.92
C THR A 77 1.36 -22.22 -0.37
N LYS A 78 1.57 -23.54 -0.38
CA LYS A 78 1.06 -24.45 -1.43
C LYS A 78 -0.35 -24.95 -1.14
N ASP A 79 -0.85 -24.70 0.08
CA ASP A 79 -2.17 -25.14 0.51
C ASP A 79 -3.24 -24.22 -0.05
N ARG A 80 -3.82 -24.63 -1.19
CA ARG A 80 -4.89 -23.90 -1.87
C ARG A 80 -6.20 -23.87 -1.07
N SER A 81 -6.39 -24.76 -0.09
CA SER A 81 -7.61 -24.77 0.71
C SER A 81 -7.79 -23.49 1.53
N LYS A 82 -6.71 -22.73 1.79
CA LYS A 82 -6.74 -21.46 2.52
C LYS A 82 -7.40 -20.31 1.76
N ALA A 83 -7.51 -20.41 0.44
CA ALA A 83 -8.14 -19.35 -0.36
C ALA A 83 -9.65 -19.29 -0.13
N GLN A 84 -10.33 -20.43 -0.01
CA GLN A 84 -11.79 -20.47 0.12
C GLN A 84 -12.28 -19.80 1.41
N PRO A 85 -11.76 -20.12 2.62
CA PRO A 85 -12.14 -19.43 3.84
C PRO A 85 -11.79 -17.94 3.86
N TYR A 86 -10.83 -17.48 3.02
CA TYR A 86 -10.52 -16.07 2.87
C TYR A 86 -11.58 -15.33 2.05
N LEU A 87 -12.15 -15.99 1.03
CA LEU A 87 -13.20 -15.43 0.17
C LEU A 87 -14.61 -15.53 0.80
N ASP A 88 -14.83 -16.49 1.70
CA ASP A 88 -16.13 -16.71 2.36
C ASP A 88 -16.39 -15.74 3.52
N ARG A 89 -15.40 -14.93 3.90
CA ARG A 89 -15.51 -13.90 4.96
C ARG A 89 -15.89 -12.56 4.37
#